data_AF-A0A2B9E3V3-F1
#
_entry.id   AF-A0A2B9E3V3-F1
#
_cell.length_a   1.000
_cell.length_b   1.000
_cell.length_c   1.000
_cell.angle_alpha   90.00
_cell.angle_beta   90.00
_cell.angle_gamma   90.00
#
_symmetry.space_group_name_H-M   'P 1'
#
loop_
_entity.id
_entity.type
_entity.pdbx_description
1 polymer ?
#
loop_
_entity_poly.entity_id
_entity_poly.type
_entity_poly.pdbx_seq_one_letter_code
_entity_poly.pdbx_strand_id
1 'polypeptide(L)'
;MRYITAGESHGPQLTTIIEGVPAGLPLVADDINEELARRQKGYGRGRRMQIETDQVQIVSGVRHGETLGSPIALVVENRDFAHWTKIMGAEPLTEQEEKEMKRKVTKPRPGHADLNGAIKYGHRDMRNVLERSSARETTVRVAAGAVAKKILAELGIQVAGHVVEIGGVQAENIKYNSIAELQSTTEASPVRSLDEEAGKKMMQAIDDAKANGDSIGGIVEVVVEGMPIGVGSYVHYDRKLDAKLAAAIMSINAFKGVEIGIGFEAAHRPGSEVHDEILWDEVQGYRRKTNNAGGLEGGMTTGMPVVVRGVMKPIPTLYKPLQSVDIDTKEPFTASIERSDSCAVPAASVVAEAVVAWELATALIEQFGLDRIDLIRENIEKHNEYARGF
;
A
#
# COMPACT_ATOMS: atom_id res chain seq x y z
N MET A 1 17.67 -1.68 -1.74
CA MET A 1 16.98 -0.39 -1.90
C MET A 1 16.41 0.08 -0.57
N ARG A 2 16.22 1.37 -0.36
CA ARG A 2 15.50 1.94 0.79
C ARG A 2 14.82 3.26 0.41
N TYR A 3 13.80 3.66 1.18
CA TYR A 3 13.21 4.99 1.07
C TYR A 3 12.82 5.55 2.43
N ILE A 4 12.63 6.85 2.49
CA ILE A 4 12.03 7.55 3.62
C ILE A 4 10.97 8.53 3.12
N THR A 5 9.85 8.60 3.82
CA THR A 5 8.77 9.55 3.53
C THR A 5 8.74 10.67 4.56
N ALA A 6 8.36 11.86 4.13
CA ALA A 6 8.22 13.04 4.97
C ALA A 6 6.98 13.85 4.55
N GLY A 7 6.47 14.65 5.49
CA GLY A 7 5.35 15.56 5.29
C GLY A 7 4.08 15.17 6.06
N GLU A 8 3.30 16.20 6.34
CA GLU A 8 2.05 16.19 7.10
C GLU A 8 0.84 16.29 6.18
N SER A 9 -0.31 15.74 6.62
CA SER A 9 -1.56 15.71 5.84
C SER A 9 -2.05 17.09 5.38
N HIS A 10 -1.76 18.12 6.16
CA HIS A 10 -2.04 19.52 5.88
C HIS A 10 -0.78 20.41 5.92
N GLY A 11 0.41 19.82 5.82
CA GLY A 11 1.66 20.55 5.57
C GLY A 11 1.78 20.98 4.11
N PRO A 12 2.84 21.70 3.72
CA PRO A 12 2.98 22.28 2.37
C PRO A 12 3.13 21.24 1.26
N GLN A 13 3.80 20.12 1.55
CA GLN A 13 4.05 19.06 0.59
C GLN A 13 4.36 17.74 1.30
N LEU A 14 4.36 16.67 0.52
CA LEU A 14 4.93 15.38 0.89
C LEU A 14 6.21 15.16 0.08
N THR A 15 7.19 14.48 0.69
CA THR A 15 8.45 14.16 0.03
C THR A 15 8.78 12.68 0.25
N THR A 16 9.35 12.02 -0.75
CA THR A 16 10.05 10.74 -0.55
C THR A 16 11.43 10.79 -1.18
N ILE A 17 12.42 10.23 -0.48
CA ILE A 17 13.77 10.05 -0.98
C ILE A 17 14.01 8.55 -1.11
N ILE A 18 14.36 8.12 -2.31
CA ILE A 18 14.57 6.73 -2.69
C ILE A 18 16.05 6.54 -3.01
N GLU A 19 16.68 5.52 -2.43
CA GLU A 19 18.09 5.21 -2.63
C GLU A 19 18.28 3.73 -3.01
N GLY A 20 19.25 3.50 -3.90
CA GLY A 20 19.59 2.19 -4.44
C GLY A 20 18.76 1.76 -5.66
N VAL A 21 18.11 2.71 -6.35
CA VAL A 21 17.46 2.43 -7.65
C VAL A 21 18.55 2.29 -8.72
N PRO A 22 18.60 1.19 -9.50
CA PRO A 22 19.62 1.00 -10.52
C PRO A 22 19.60 2.11 -11.56
N ALA A 23 20.77 2.43 -12.14
CA ALA A 23 20.89 3.36 -13.25
C ALA A 23 20.32 2.76 -14.56
N GLY A 24 19.83 3.64 -15.44
CA GLY A 24 19.32 3.29 -16.76
C GLY A 24 17.87 2.80 -16.78
N LEU A 25 17.13 2.88 -15.66
CA LEU A 25 15.69 2.58 -15.65
C LEU A 25 14.92 3.74 -16.30
N PRO A 26 14.10 3.49 -17.34
CA PRO A 26 13.22 4.50 -17.90
C PRO A 26 12.17 4.95 -16.85
N LEU A 27 12.15 6.24 -16.55
CA LEU A 27 11.26 6.82 -15.55
C LEU A 27 10.90 8.27 -15.91
N VAL A 28 9.60 8.52 -16.06
CA VAL A 28 9.03 9.87 -16.20
C VAL A 28 8.00 10.14 -15.10
N ALA A 29 7.62 11.41 -14.93
CA ALA A 29 6.64 11.79 -13.90
C ALA A 29 5.27 11.10 -14.11
N ASP A 30 4.88 10.89 -15.36
CA ASP A 30 3.58 10.27 -15.70
C ASP A 30 3.47 8.82 -15.20
N ASP A 31 4.58 8.06 -15.22
CA ASP A 31 4.62 6.70 -14.64
C ASP A 31 4.19 6.69 -13.16
N ILE A 32 4.51 7.77 -12.44
CA ILE A 32 4.19 7.94 -11.02
C ILE A 32 2.79 8.55 -10.85
N ASN A 33 2.45 9.54 -11.68
CA ASN A 33 1.17 10.23 -11.63
C ASN A 33 -0.01 9.30 -11.90
N GLU A 34 0.16 8.30 -12.77
CA GLU A 34 -0.85 7.26 -13.00
C GLU A 34 -1.18 6.49 -11.70
N GLU A 35 -0.17 6.07 -10.95
CA GLU A 35 -0.35 5.37 -9.67
C GLU A 35 -0.95 6.28 -8.59
N LEU A 36 -0.53 7.55 -8.54
CA LEU A 36 -1.13 8.56 -7.65
C LEU A 36 -2.61 8.76 -7.96
N ALA A 37 -2.97 8.86 -9.23
CA ALA A 37 -4.36 8.99 -9.66
C ALA A 37 -5.17 7.74 -9.29
N ARG A 38 -4.63 6.54 -9.50
CA ARG A 38 -5.26 5.27 -9.08
C ARG A 38 -5.57 5.26 -7.58
N ARG A 39 -4.64 5.75 -6.74
CA ARG A 39 -4.83 5.87 -5.29
C ARG A 39 -5.96 6.84 -4.89
N GLN A 40 -6.26 7.85 -5.71
CA GLN A 40 -7.32 8.82 -5.42
C GLN A 40 -8.74 8.30 -5.78
N LYS A 41 -8.83 7.24 -6.61
CA LYS A 41 -10.09 6.60 -7.03
C LYS A 41 -10.70 5.71 -5.93
N GLY A 42 -11.92 5.24 -6.18
CA GLY A 42 -12.64 4.29 -5.34
C GLY A 42 -13.99 4.81 -4.86
N TYR A 43 -15.02 3.97 -4.97
CA TYR A 43 -16.33 4.26 -4.39
C TYR A 43 -16.24 4.36 -2.86
N GLY A 44 -16.92 5.33 -2.26
CA GLY A 44 -16.83 5.62 -0.82
C GLY A 44 -15.76 6.64 -0.41
N ARG A 45 -14.83 7.01 -1.31
CA ARG A 45 -13.87 8.10 -1.08
C ARG A 45 -14.58 9.46 -0.93
N GLY A 46 -14.06 10.30 -0.05
CA GLY A 46 -14.57 11.62 0.27
C GLY A 46 -14.26 12.67 -0.80
N ARG A 47 -15.01 13.78 -0.75
CA ARG A 47 -14.97 14.87 -1.75
C ARG A 47 -13.57 15.46 -1.99
N ARG A 48 -12.66 15.42 -1.01
CA ARG A 48 -11.29 15.97 -1.17
C ARG A 48 -10.56 15.32 -2.35
N MET A 49 -10.70 14.02 -2.53
CA MET A 49 -10.02 13.29 -3.62
C MET A 49 -10.61 13.56 -5.00
N GLN A 50 -11.79 14.18 -5.07
CA GLN A 50 -12.41 14.58 -6.33
C GLN A 50 -11.93 15.98 -6.77
N ILE A 51 -11.22 16.71 -5.90
CA ILE A 51 -10.81 18.10 -6.11
C ILE A 51 -9.28 18.21 -6.14
N GLU A 52 -8.59 17.46 -5.28
CA GLU A 52 -7.13 17.40 -5.25
C GLU A 52 -6.62 16.48 -6.36
N THR A 53 -5.68 16.94 -7.17
CA THR A 53 -5.01 16.12 -8.19
C THR A 53 -3.56 16.00 -7.78
N ASP A 54 -3.20 14.85 -7.23
CA ASP A 54 -1.83 14.61 -6.78
C ASP A 54 -0.93 14.46 -8.01
N GLN A 55 0.16 15.23 -8.04
CA GLN A 55 1.16 15.21 -9.12
C GLN A 55 2.54 15.24 -8.50
N VAL A 56 3.43 14.41 -9.03
CA VAL A 56 4.82 14.33 -8.56
C VAL A 56 5.71 15.31 -9.33
N GLN A 57 6.66 15.88 -8.62
CA GLN A 57 7.84 16.51 -9.19
C GLN A 57 9.05 15.63 -8.88
N ILE A 58 9.78 15.22 -9.93
CA ILE A 58 11.05 14.53 -9.78
C ILE A 58 12.14 15.59 -9.69
N VAL A 59 12.74 15.74 -8.51
CA VAL A 59 13.70 16.84 -8.23
C VAL A 59 15.15 16.38 -8.14
N SER A 60 15.42 15.06 -8.17
CA SER A 60 16.76 14.50 -8.32
C SER A 60 16.73 13.07 -8.88
N GLY A 61 17.90 12.53 -9.22
CA GLY A 61 18.08 11.10 -9.51
C GLY A 61 17.61 10.62 -10.88
N VAL A 62 16.93 11.47 -11.65
CA VAL A 62 16.49 11.18 -13.03
C VAL A 62 17.00 12.28 -13.96
N ARG A 63 17.53 11.89 -15.13
CA ARG A 63 17.97 12.81 -16.17
C ARG A 63 17.58 12.25 -17.53
N HIS A 64 16.95 13.08 -18.36
CA HIS A 64 16.51 12.74 -19.71
C HIS A 64 15.62 11.48 -19.78
N GLY A 65 14.79 11.25 -18.76
CA GLY A 65 13.87 10.11 -18.70
C GLY A 65 14.49 8.81 -18.18
N GLU A 66 15.71 8.83 -17.66
CA GLU A 66 16.38 7.65 -17.09
C GLU A 66 16.94 7.93 -15.69
N THR A 67 16.92 6.91 -14.84
CA THR A 67 17.53 6.96 -13.51
C THR A 67 19.06 7.00 -13.60
N LEU A 68 19.68 7.72 -12.66
CA LEU A 68 21.13 7.92 -12.61
C LEU A 68 21.87 6.97 -11.67
N GLY A 69 21.16 6.18 -10.87
CA GLY A 69 21.73 5.45 -9.72
C GLY A 69 21.92 6.29 -8.45
N SER A 70 21.86 7.63 -8.57
CA SER A 70 21.85 8.54 -7.43
C SER A 70 20.47 8.60 -6.75
N PRO A 71 20.36 9.11 -5.50
CA PRO A 71 19.08 9.20 -4.82
C PRO A 71 18.03 9.98 -5.62
N ILE A 72 16.83 9.42 -5.72
CA ILE A 72 15.66 10.04 -6.36
C ILE A 72 14.83 10.73 -5.28
N ALA A 73 14.69 12.04 -5.37
CA ALA A 73 13.81 12.82 -4.54
C ALA A 73 12.53 13.14 -5.33
N LEU A 74 11.39 12.79 -4.73
CA LEU A 74 10.06 13.02 -5.26
C LEU A 74 9.29 13.94 -4.33
N VAL A 75 8.60 14.94 -4.89
CA VAL A 75 7.80 15.91 -4.16
C VAL A 75 6.38 15.90 -4.68
N VAL A 76 5.39 15.88 -3.78
CA VAL A 76 3.96 16.04 -4.11
C VAL A 76 3.41 17.21 -3.31
N GLU A 77 3.03 18.29 -3.98
CA GLU A 77 2.51 19.51 -3.34
C GLU A 77 1.13 19.26 -2.72
N ASN A 78 0.87 19.89 -1.57
CA ASN A 78 -0.42 19.87 -0.91
C ASN A 78 -1.17 21.18 -1.16
N ARG A 79 -2.08 21.18 -2.13
CA ARG A 79 -2.83 22.38 -2.52
C ARG A 79 -3.73 22.93 -1.41
N ASP A 80 -4.16 22.08 -0.47
CA ASP A 80 -4.98 22.50 0.67
C ASP A 80 -4.18 23.38 1.66
N PHE A 81 -2.83 23.33 1.64
CA PHE A 81 -1.97 24.04 2.59
C PHE A 81 -2.25 25.55 2.67
N ALA A 82 -2.71 26.18 1.58
CA ALA A 82 -3.12 27.58 1.58
C ALA A 82 -4.15 27.93 2.67
N HIS A 83 -4.97 26.96 3.09
CA HIS A 83 -5.95 27.09 4.17
C HIS A 83 -5.43 26.71 5.56
N TRP A 84 -4.17 26.24 5.64
CA TRP A 84 -3.54 25.72 6.85
C TRP A 84 -2.24 26.43 7.22
N THR A 85 -1.78 27.42 6.44
CA THR A 85 -0.52 28.15 6.66
C THR A 85 -0.30 28.64 8.08
N LYS A 86 -1.34 29.13 8.77
CA LYS A 86 -1.24 29.57 10.17
C LYS A 86 -1.23 28.42 11.17
N ILE A 87 -1.94 27.32 10.87
CA ILE A 87 -2.11 26.19 11.80
C ILE A 87 -0.92 25.22 11.70
N MET A 88 -0.41 25.04 10.49
CA MET A 88 0.67 24.11 10.13
C MET A 88 1.95 24.85 9.71
N GLY A 89 2.04 26.14 10.00
CA GLY A 89 3.23 26.95 9.71
C GLY A 89 4.42 26.47 10.54
N ALA A 90 5.61 26.48 9.95
CA ALA A 90 6.83 26.04 10.62
C ALA A 90 7.38 27.09 11.62
N GLU A 91 7.05 28.36 11.40
CA GLU A 91 7.49 29.47 12.23
C GLU A 91 6.73 29.51 13.56
N PRO A 92 7.38 29.98 14.65
CA PRO A 92 6.72 30.12 15.94
C PRO A 92 5.57 31.13 15.86
N LEU A 93 4.51 30.83 16.58
CA LEU A 93 3.37 31.73 16.72
C LEU A 93 3.66 32.79 17.78
N THR A 94 3.09 33.97 17.58
CA THR A 94 3.02 34.96 18.65
C THR A 94 2.02 34.51 19.73
N GLU A 95 2.15 35.02 20.96
CA GLU A 95 1.22 34.69 22.06
C GLU A 95 -0.25 35.00 21.71
N GLN A 96 -0.48 36.03 20.89
CA GLN A 96 -1.82 36.37 20.43
C GLN A 96 -2.36 35.33 19.46
N GLU A 97 -1.56 34.88 18.51
CA GLU A 97 -1.94 33.85 17.55
C GLU A 97 -2.17 32.49 18.21
N GLU A 98 -1.40 32.15 19.24
CA GLU A 98 -1.59 30.93 20.02
C GLU A 98 -2.95 30.91 20.72
N LYS A 99 -3.36 32.04 21.31
CA LYS A 99 -4.68 32.20 21.94
C LYS A 99 -5.83 32.16 20.93
N GLU A 100 -5.60 32.65 19.71
CA GLU A 100 -6.58 32.67 18.62
C GLU A 100 -6.62 31.34 17.85
N MET A 101 -5.71 30.39 18.13
CA MET A 101 -5.59 29.14 17.41
C MET A 101 -6.86 28.30 17.56
N LYS A 102 -7.54 28.11 16.43
CA LYS A 102 -8.69 27.21 16.30
C LYS A 102 -8.19 25.84 15.87
N ARG A 103 -8.93 24.78 16.22
CA ARG A 103 -8.70 23.36 15.83
C ARG A 103 -7.68 22.55 16.65
N LYS A 104 -7.39 22.96 17.89
CA LYS A 104 -6.75 22.09 18.88
C LYS A 104 -7.58 20.81 19.04
N VAL A 105 -6.92 19.66 19.04
CA VAL A 105 -7.59 18.35 19.21
C VAL A 105 -7.25 17.79 20.59
N THR A 106 -8.24 17.79 21.48
CA THR A 106 -8.14 17.27 22.87
C THR A 106 -8.93 15.98 23.09
N LYS A 107 -9.69 15.54 22.08
CA LYS A 107 -10.60 14.38 22.15
C LYS A 107 -10.11 13.30 21.18
N PRO A 108 -9.39 12.27 21.65
CA PRO A 108 -8.79 11.27 20.79
C PRO A 108 -9.87 10.42 20.12
N ARG A 109 -9.62 9.96 18.90
CA ARG A 109 -10.51 9.03 18.19
C ARG A 109 -10.13 7.58 18.52
N PRO A 110 -11.07 6.76 19.04
CA PRO A 110 -10.83 5.34 19.24
C PRO A 110 -10.35 4.66 17.95
N GLY A 111 -9.28 3.86 18.04
CA GLY A 111 -8.69 3.19 16.88
C GLY A 111 -7.76 4.07 16.03
N HIS A 112 -7.58 5.36 16.34
CA HIS A 112 -6.55 6.20 15.73
C HIS A 112 -5.28 6.27 16.61
N ALA A 113 -4.22 6.91 16.10
CA ALA A 113 -2.96 7.11 16.81
C ALA A 113 -3.03 8.20 17.90
N ASP A 114 -4.11 8.98 17.96
CA ASP A 114 -4.20 10.26 18.67
C ASP A 114 -3.71 10.18 20.13
N LEU A 115 -4.36 9.37 20.98
CA LEU A 115 -4.05 9.30 22.41
C LEU A 115 -2.64 8.75 22.67
N ASN A 116 -2.32 7.61 22.04
CA ASN A 116 -1.04 6.93 22.24
C ASN A 116 0.12 7.82 21.76
N GLY A 117 -0.05 8.50 20.62
CA GLY A 117 0.93 9.44 20.10
C GLY A 117 1.09 10.66 21.01
N ALA A 118 -0.01 11.24 21.51
CA ALA A 118 0.07 12.39 22.39
C ALA A 118 0.78 12.07 23.70
N ILE A 119 0.48 10.91 24.32
CA ILE A 119 1.18 10.44 25.51
C ILE A 119 2.66 10.21 25.19
N LYS A 120 2.97 9.53 24.09
CA LYS A 120 4.35 9.19 23.69
C LYS A 120 5.23 10.42 23.47
N TYR A 121 4.69 11.47 22.88
CA TYR A 121 5.44 12.67 22.49
C TYR A 121 5.16 13.90 23.37
N GLY A 122 4.39 13.73 24.45
CA GLY A 122 4.06 14.82 25.38
C GLY A 122 3.16 15.91 24.79
N HIS A 123 2.40 15.62 23.74
CA HIS A 123 1.53 16.61 23.10
C HIS A 123 0.21 16.79 23.86
N ARG A 124 -0.17 18.05 24.09
CA ARG A 124 -1.52 18.44 24.58
C ARG A 124 -2.46 18.81 23.44
N ASP A 125 -1.94 18.95 22.23
CA ASP A 125 -2.70 19.03 20.99
C ASP A 125 -2.40 17.80 20.14
N MET A 126 -3.40 16.95 19.94
CA MET A 126 -3.26 15.73 19.13
C MET A 126 -3.16 16.03 17.63
N ARG A 127 -3.32 17.28 17.18
CA ARG A 127 -3.03 17.67 15.79
C ARG A 127 -1.63 17.26 15.36
N ASN A 128 -0.64 17.44 16.24
CA ASN A 128 0.74 17.04 16.00
C ASN A 128 0.91 15.53 15.71
N VAL A 129 -0.02 14.69 16.18
CA VAL A 129 -0.02 13.25 15.91
C VAL A 129 -0.81 12.92 14.64
N LEU A 130 -2.01 13.47 14.51
CA LEU A 130 -2.93 13.09 13.44
C LEU A 130 -2.42 13.52 12.05
N GLU A 131 -1.65 14.60 11.97
CA GLU A 131 -1.10 15.11 10.73
C GLU A 131 -0.11 14.14 10.07
N ARG A 132 0.73 13.47 10.86
CA ARG A 132 1.70 12.48 10.36
C ARG A 132 1.13 11.06 10.31
N SER A 133 0.24 10.70 11.23
CA SER A 133 -0.39 9.37 11.25
C SER A 133 -1.54 9.21 10.24
N SER A 134 -1.95 10.30 9.60
CA SER A 134 -2.90 10.31 8.48
C SER A 134 -2.43 9.44 7.33
N ALA A 135 -3.35 8.72 6.69
CA ALA A 135 -3.09 7.96 5.47
C ALA A 135 -2.75 8.84 4.26
N ARG A 136 -2.71 10.17 4.40
CA ARG A 136 -2.17 11.07 3.36
C ARG A 136 -0.71 10.76 3.04
N GLU A 137 0.06 10.28 4.02
CA GLU A 137 1.44 9.81 3.82
C GLU A 137 1.56 8.71 2.75
N THR A 138 0.56 7.85 2.61
CA THR A 138 0.57 6.75 1.61
C THR A 138 0.71 7.25 0.17
N THR A 139 0.42 8.52 -0.11
CA THR A 139 0.66 9.16 -1.41
C THR A 139 2.12 9.01 -1.83
N VAL A 140 3.07 9.27 -0.92
CA VAL A 140 4.50 9.17 -1.23
C VAL A 140 5.06 7.75 -1.07
N ARG A 141 4.33 6.86 -0.40
CA ARG A 141 4.59 5.40 -0.50
C ARG A 141 4.19 4.86 -1.86
N VAL A 142 3.06 5.30 -2.42
CA VAL A 142 2.63 4.97 -3.78
C VAL A 142 3.61 5.55 -4.80
N ALA A 143 4.12 6.77 -4.58
CA ALA A 143 5.16 7.33 -5.45
C ALA A 143 6.44 6.47 -5.47
N ALA A 144 6.89 6.00 -4.31
CA ALA A 144 8.02 5.07 -4.24
C ALA A 144 7.70 3.69 -4.86
N GLY A 145 6.49 3.18 -4.62
CA GLY A 145 6.00 1.94 -5.20
C GLY A 145 5.85 1.99 -6.71
N ALA A 146 5.54 3.15 -7.30
CA ALA A 146 5.51 3.34 -8.74
C ALA A 146 6.90 3.12 -9.36
N VAL A 147 7.95 3.67 -8.73
CA VAL A 147 9.35 3.40 -9.14
C VAL A 147 9.67 1.90 -9.01
N ALA A 148 9.25 1.26 -7.92
CA ALA A 148 9.44 -0.19 -7.75
C ALA A 148 8.68 -1.01 -8.83
N LYS A 149 7.45 -0.64 -9.16
CA LYS A 149 6.69 -1.26 -10.26
C LYS A 149 7.35 -1.06 -11.61
N LYS A 150 7.98 0.10 -11.87
CA LYS A 150 8.76 0.32 -13.09
C LYS A 150 9.96 -0.62 -13.16
N ILE A 151 10.68 -0.83 -12.05
CA ILE A 151 11.75 -1.84 -11.96
C ILE A 151 11.20 -3.23 -12.30
N LEU A 152 10.10 -3.64 -11.64
CA LEU A 152 9.50 -4.94 -11.87
C LEU A 152 9.07 -5.14 -13.34
N ALA A 153 8.38 -4.16 -13.91
CA ALA A 153 7.91 -4.20 -15.29
C ALA A 153 9.08 -4.30 -16.29
N GLU A 154 10.17 -3.56 -16.06
CA GLU A 154 11.39 -3.59 -16.87
C GLU A 154 12.12 -4.96 -16.82
N LEU A 155 11.81 -5.76 -15.80
CA LEU A 155 12.29 -7.12 -15.57
C LEU A 155 11.23 -8.19 -15.92
N GLY A 156 10.13 -7.80 -16.57
CA GLY A 156 9.07 -8.73 -17.02
C GLY A 156 8.10 -9.19 -15.93
N ILE A 157 8.09 -8.52 -14.78
CA ILE A 157 7.27 -8.88 -13.61
C ILE A 157 6.08 -7.93 -13.52
N GLN A 158 4.88 -8.51 -13.38
CA GLN A 158 3.62 -7.77 -13.42
C GLN A 158 2.91 -7.83 -12.08
N VAL A 159 2.38 -6.69 -11.62
CA VAL A 159 1.71 -6.53 -10.32
C VAL A 159 0.26 -6.11 -10.54
N ALA A 160 -0.67 -6.74 -9.85
CA ALA A 160 -2.07 -6.32 -9.82
C ALA A 160 -2.65 -6.45 -8.42
N GLY A 161 -3.57 -5.56 -8.06
CA GLY A 161 -4.29 -5.58 -6.79
C GLY A 161 -5.78 -5.48 -7.02
N HIS A 162 -6.53 -6.22 -6.22
CA HIS A 162 -7.99 -6.21 -6.26
C HIS A 162 -8.59 -6.35 -4.87
N VAL A 163 -9.90 -6.12 -4.79
CA VAL A 163 -10.67 -6.20 -3.56
C VAL A 163 -11.50 -7.47 -3.56
N VAL A 164 -11.26 -8.30 -2.53
CA VAL A 164 -11.94 -9.58 -2.34
C VAL A 164 -13.06 -9.50 -1.31
N GLU A 165 -13.07 -8.48 -0.45
CA GLU A 165 -14.15 -8.26 0.51
C GLU A 165 -14.31 -6.78 0.88
N ILE A 166 -15.56 -6.30 1.02
CA ILE A 166 -15.88 -5.03 1.69
C ILE A 166 -17.08 -5.26 2.61
N GLY A 167 -16.97 -4.89 3.88
CA GLY A 167 -18.09 -4.91 4.83
C GLY A 167 -18.77 -6.28 4.98
N GLY A 168 -18.01 -7.39 4.86
CA GLY A 168 -18.55 -8.75 4.91
C GLY A 168 -19.11 -9.28 3.59
N VAL A 169 -19.16 -8.46 2.53
CA VAL A 169 -19.52 -8.92 1.18
C VAL A 169 -18.26 -9.46 0.51
N GLN A 170 -18.20 -10.79 0.35
CA GLN A 170 -17.08 -11.49 -0.28
C GLN A 170 -17.28 -11.64 -1.80
N ALA A 171 -16.20 -11.52 -2.56
CA ALA A 171 -16.16 -11.89 -3.96
C ALA A 171 -16.15 -13.41 -4.09
N GLU A 172 -17.05 -13.95 -4.91
CA GLU A 172 -17.14 -15.40 -5.15
C GLU A 172 -16.28 -15.81 -6.35
N ASN A 173 -16.19 -14.94 -7.37
CA ASN A 173 -15.35 -15.15 -8.54
C ASN A 173 -14.10 -14.27 -8.52
N ILE A 174 -12.98 -14.84 -8.09
CA ILE A 174 -11.66 -14.20 -8.09
C ILE A 174 -10.70 -14.77 -9.16
N LYS A 175 -11.23 -15.57 -10.09
CA LYS A 175 -10.41 -16.18 -11.15
C LYS A 175 -10.18 -15.17 -12.27
N TYR A 176 -8.98 -15.22 -12.85
CA TYR A 176 -8.58 -14.40 -13.98
C TYR A 176 -7.76 -15.28 -14.96
N ASN A 177 -7.79 -14.95 -16.26
CA ASN A 177 -7.04 -15.70 -17.28
C ASN A 177 -5.64 -15.11 -17.53
N SER A 178 -5.45 -13.83 -17.25
CA SER A 178 -4.16 -13.15 -17.34
C SER A 178 -4.08 -11.98 -16.35
N ILE A 179 -2.86 -11.62 -15.94
CA ILE A 179 -2.65 -10.45 -15.08
C ILE A 179 -3.15 -9.15 -15.74
N ALA A 180 -3.12 -9.05 -17.08
CA ALA A 180 -3.65 -7.91 -17.82
C ALA A 180 -5.19 -7.80 -17.73
N GLU A 181 -5.90 -8.94 -17.76
CA GLU A 181 -7.34 -8.99 -17.50
C GLU A 181 -7.64 -8.56 -16.05
N LEU A 182 -6.85 -9.03 -15.09
CA LEU A 182 -6.97 -8.64 -13.68
C LEU A 182 -6.82 -7.12 -13.51
N GLN A 183 -5.78 -6.53 -14.10
CA GLN A 183 -5.53 -5.09 -14.05
C GLN A 183 -6.66 -4.28 -14.70
N SER A 184 -7.08 -4.64 -15.91
CA SER A 184 -8.10 -3.88 -16.65
C SER A 184 -9.48 -3.97 -16.00
N THR A 185 -9.88 -5.15 -15.53
CA THR A 185 -11.20 -5.37 -14.89
C THR A 185 -11.29 -4.61 -13.56
N THR A 186 -10.24 -4.68 -12.74
CA THR A 186 -10.22 -4.03 -11.43
C THR A 186 -10.12 -2.51 -11.55
N GLU A 187 -9.42 -1.99 -12.55
CA GLU A 187 -9.36 -0.55 -12.80
C GLU A 187 -10.70 0.03 -13.29
N ALA A 188 -11.49 -0.77 -14.03
CA ALA A 188 -12.84 -0.40 -14.45
C ALA A 188 -13.89 -0.49 -13.32
N SER A 189 -13.67 -1.35 -12.32
CA SER A 189 -14.58 -1.52 -11.20
C SER A 189 -14.50 -0.35 -10.19
N PRO A 190 -15.61 0.30 -9.82
CA PRO A 190 -15.63 1.37 -8.81
C PRO A 190 -15.07 0.95 -7.43
N VAL A 191 -15.17 -0.33 -7.09
CA VAL A 191 -14.65 -0.90 -5.83
C VAL A 191 -13.43 -1.79 -6.05
N ARG A 192 -12.86 -1.80 -7.27
CA ARG A 192 -11.71 -2.64 -7.67
C ARG A 192 -11.87 -4.14 -7.39
N SER A 193 -13.08 -4.68 -7.49
CA SER A 193 -13.31 -6.13 -7.43
C SER A 193 -13.31 -6.73 -8.83
N LEU A 194 -12.89 -7.99 -8.93
CA LEU A 194 -13.07 -8.81 -10.13
C LEU A 194 -14.51 -9.29 -10.32
N ASP A 195 -15.24 -9.43 -9.22
CA ASP A 195 -16.59 -9.94 -9.21
C ASP A 195 -17.57 -8.77 -9.32
N GLU A 196 -18.19 -8.61 -10.49
CA GLU A 196 -19.12 -7.50 -10.77
C GLU A 196 -20.34 -7.53 -9.84
N GLU A 197 -20.86 -8.71 -9.54
CA GLU A 197 -22.07 -8.87 -8.71
C GLU A 197 -21.76 -8.63 -7.24
N ALA A 198 -20.63 -9.15 -6.73
CA ALA A 198 -20.14 -8.78 -5.42
C ALA A 198 -19.82 -7.28 -5.36
N GLY A 199 -19.26 -6.71 -6.42
CA GLY A 199 -18.95 -5.29 -6.52
C GLY A 199 -20.17 -4.39 -6.35
N LYS A 200 -21.32 -4.74 -6.95
CA LYS A 200 -22.60 -4.05 -6.74
C LYS A 200 -23.05 -4.11 -5.28
N LYS A 201 -22.97 -5.28 -4.66
CA LYS A 201 -23.31 -5.48 -3.23
C LYS A 201 -22.35 -4.74 -2.29
N MET A 202 -21.05 -4.70 -2.60
CA MET A 202 -20.05 -3.92 -1.87
C MET A 202 -20.36 -2.43 -1.94
N MET A 203 -20.74 -1.89 -3.10
CA MET A 203 -21.17 -0.49 -3.23
C MET A 203 -22.40 -0.19 -2.38
N GLN A 204 -23.41 -1.08 -2.38
CA GLN A 204 -24.57 -0.93 -1.51
C GLN A 204 -24.18 -0.91 -0.03
N ALA A 205 -23.29 -1.80 0.41
CA ALA A 205 -22.79 -1.82 1.79
C ALA A 205 -22.07 -0.50 2.16
N ILE A 206 -21.31 0.09 1.23
CA ILE A 206 -20.67 1.40 1.41
C ILE A 206 -21.71 2.52 1.58
N ASP A 207 -22.78 2.50 0.78
CA ASP A 207 -23.86 3.49 0.85
C ASP A 207 -24.67 3.36 2.15
N ASP A 208 -24.97 2.13 2.57
CA ASP A 208 -25.65 1.85 3.83
C ASP A 208 -24.81 2.31 5.04
N ALA A 209 -23.50 2.02 5.04
CA ALA A 209 -22.58 2.49 6.07
C ALA A 209 -22.57 4.03 6.13
N LYS A 210 -22.47 4.68 4.97
CA LYS A 210 -22.48 6.14 4.87
C LYS A 210 -23.80 6.76 5.36
N ALA A 211 -24.94 6.21 4.95
CA ALA A 211 -26.26 6.65 5.40
C ALA A 211 -26.42 6.50 6.92
N ASN A 212 -25.81 5.45 7.49
CA ASN A 212 -25.80 5.21 8.92
C ASN A 212 -24.75 6.03 9.69
N GLY A 213 -23.92 6.82 9.02
CA GLY A 213 -22.84 7.59 9.62
C GLY A 213 -21.69 6.72 10.16
N ASP A 214 -21.54 5.52 9.61
CA ASP A 214 -20.55 4.50 9.95
C ASP A 214 -19.44 4.40 8.88
N SER A 215 -18.45 3.54 9.09
CA SER A 215 -17.42 3.19 8.12
C SER A 215 -17.22 1.67 8.07
N ILE A 216 -16.71 1.17 6.94
CA ILE A 216 -16.44 -0.26 6.76
C ILE A 216 -15.03 -0.51 6.23
N GLY A 217 -14.50 -1.67 6.60
CA GLY A 217 -13.22 -2.20 6.15
C GLY A 217 -13.40 -3.27 5.08
N GLY A 218 -12.36 -4.07 4.87
CA GLY A 218 -12.37 -5.11 3.86
C GLY A 218 -11.03 -5.81 3.70
N ILE A 219 -10.94 -6.65 2.67
CA ILE A 219 -9.76 -7.44 2.35
C ILE A 219 -9.33 -7.12 0.92
N VAL A 220 -8.05 -6.82 0.75
CA VAL A 220 -7.40 -6.63 -0.56
C VAL A 220 -6.46 -7.78 -0.82
N GLU A 221 -6.30 -8.16 -2.09
CA GLU A 221 -5.33 -9.16 -2.54
C GLU A 221 -4.41 -8.54 -3.59
N VAL A 222 -3.12 -8.77 -3.46
CA VAL A 222 -2.09 -8.41 -4.43
C VAL A 222 -1.53 -9.68 -5.03
N VAL A 223 -1.50 -9.72 -6.36
CA VAL A 223 -0.96 -10.82 -7.16
C VAL A 223 0.22 -10.30 -7.97
N VAL A 224 1.32 -11.05 -7.95
CA VAL A 224 2.53 -10.73 -8.72
C VAL A 224 2.98 -11.95 -9.53
N GLU A 225 3.10 -11.78 -10.85
CA GLU A 225 3.49 -12.82 -11.80
C GLU A 225 4.84 -12.51 -12.44
N GLY A 226 5.58 -13.55 -12.82
CA GLY A 226 6.89 -13.44 -13.47
C GLY A 226 8.10 -13.44 -12.53
N MET A 227 7.89 -13.60 -11.21
CA MET A 227 8.99 -13.68 -10.24
C MET A 227 9.90 -14.89 -10.53
N PRO A 228 11.24 -14.71 -10.58
CA PRO A 228 12.19 -15.83 -10.65
C PRO A 228 12.04 -16.76 -9.44
N ILE A 229 12.36 -18.05 -9.61
CA ILE A 229 12.44 -19.01 -8.50
C ILE A 229 13.56 -18.59 -7.52
N GLY A 230 13.33 -18.78 -6.23
CA GLY A 230 14.37 -18.67 -5.20
C GLY A 230 14.72 -17.26 -4.74
N VAL A 231 13.87 -16.26 -5.02
CA VAL A 231 14.00 -14.90 -4.48
C VAL A 231 13.55 -14.87 -3.03
N GLY A 232 14.38 -14.31 -2.15
CA GLY A 232 14.24 -14.43 -0.70
C GLY A 232 15.20 -15.47 -0.13
N SER A 233 15.06 -15.83 1.16
CA SER A 233 15.90 -16.88 1.73
C SER A 233 15.33 -17.52 2.99
N TYR A 234 15.50 -18.83 3.13
CA TYR A 234 15.17 -19.58 4.34
C TYR A 234 16.26 -19.52 5.41
N VAL A 235 17.47 -19.07 5.06
CA VAL A 235 18.67 -19.22 5.90
C VAL A 235 18.61 -18.43 7.21
N HIS A 236 17.80 -17.37 7.25
CA HIS A 236 17.59 -16.56 8.44
C HIS A 236 16.20 -15.92 8.41
N TYR A 237 15.59 -15.69 9.58
CA TYR A 237 14.18 -15.33 9.69
C TYR A 237 13.82 -13.99 9.02
N ASP A 238 14.73 -13.02 9.03
CA ASP A 238 14.56 -11.68 8.47
C ASP A 238 14.88 -11.61 6.96
N ARG A 239 15.36 -12.72 6.36
CA ARG A 239 15.57 -12.86 4.92
C ARG A 239 14.40 -13.55 4.22
N LYS A 240 13.44 -14.06 4.98
CA LYS A 240 12.24 -14.68 4.44
C LYS A 240 11.33 -13.62 3.81
N LEU A 241 10.95 -13.83 2.56
CA LEU A 241 10.22 -12.85 1.77
C LEU A 241 8.78 -12.66 2.25
N ASP A 242 8.12 -13.74 2.69
CA ASP A 242 6.80 -13.70 3.33
C ASP A 242 6.80 -12.82 4.59
N ALA A 243 7.86 -12.88 5.42
CA ALA A 243 8.00 -12.03 6.60
C ALA A 243 8.15 -10.54 6.23
N LYS A 244 8.94 -10.22 5.19
CA LYS A 244 9.10 -8.86 4.66
C LYS A 244 7.78 -8.32 4.08
N LEU A 245 7.08 -9.12 3.27
CA LEU A 245 5.79 -8.78 2.69
C LEU A 245 4.72 -8.57 3.79
N ALA A 246 4.70 -9.44 4.81
CA ALA A 246 3.81 -9.29 5.96
C ALA A 246 4.06 -7.99 6.72
N ALA A 247 5.33 -7.64 6.97
CA ALA A 247 5.68 -6.37 7.59
C ALA A 247 5.25 -5.18 6.73
N ALA A 248 5.47 -5.25 5.41
CA ALA A 248 5.10 -4.19 4.47
C ALA A 248 3.58 -3.95 4.43
N ILE A 249 2.76 -4.99 4.30
CA ILE A 249 1.29 -4.86 4.33
C ILE A 249 0.80 -4.39 5.70
N MET A 250 1.28 -4.99 6.79
CA MET A 250 0.85 -4.63 8.15
C MET A 250 1.23 -3.19 8.53
N SER A 251 2.25 -2.63 7.89
CA SER A 251 2.66 -1.23 8.09
C SER A 251 1.73 -0.21 7.44
N ILE A 252 0.81 -0.63 6.55
CA ILE A 252 -0.15 0.29 5.92
C ILE A 252 -1.17 0.74 6.98
N ASN A 253 -1.54 2.01 6.95
CA ASN A 253 -2.55 2.56 7.86
C ASN A 253 -3.82 1.71 7.81
N ALA A 254 -4.36 1.39 9.00
CA ALA A 254 -5.56 0.57 9.21
C ALA A 254 -5.45 -0.94 8.91
N PHE A 255 -4.32 -1.46 8.42
CA PHE A 255 -4.17 -2.90 8.23
C PHE A 255 -3.97 -3.63 9.56
N LYS A 256 -4.62 -4.78 9.73
CA LYS A 256 -4.69 -5.56 10.97
C LYS A 256 -4.42 -7.06 10.80
N GLY A 257 -4.33 -7.55 9.57
CA GLY A 257 -4.09 -8.94 9.24
C GLY A 257 -3.38 -9.04 7.89
N VAL A 258 -2.55 -10.08 7.73
CA VAL A 258 -1.91 -10.43 6.45
C VAL A 258 -1.98 -11.93 6.26
N GLU A 259 -2.20 -12.34 5.01
CA GLU A 259 -2.17 -13.73 4.58
C GLU A 259 -1.29 -13.89 3.35
N ILE A 260 -0.67 -15.06 3.23
CA ILE A 260 0.05 -15.49 2.01
C ILE A 260 -0.71 -16.69 1.44
N GLY A 261 -1.02 -16.66 0.15
CA GLY A 261 -1.80 -17.71 -0.50
C GLY A 261 -3.18 -17.89 0.13
N ILE A 262 -3.52 -19.12 0.51
CA ILE A 262 -4.79 -19.43 1.21
C ILE A 262 -4.81 -18.97 2.67
N GLY A 263 -3.67 -18.55 3.23
CA GLY A 263 -3.66 -17.86 4.53
C GLY A 263 -4.20 -18.68 5.69
N PHE A 264 -5.11 -18.08 6.46
CA PHE A 264 -5.73 -18.72 7.62
C PHE A 264 -6.54 -19.97 7.24
N GLU A 265 -6.98 -20.13 5.99
CA GLU A 265 -7.65 -21.34 5.52
C GLU A 265 -6.75 -22.59 5.62
N ALA A 266 -5.43 -22.42 5.55
CA ALA A 266 -4.49 -23.53 5.75
C ALA A 266 -4.62 -24.18 7.14
N ALA A 267 -5.10 -23.45 8.15
CA ALA A 267 -5.31 -23.98 9.50
C ALA A 267 -6.56 -24.90 9.59
N HIS A 268 -7.42 -24.90 8.57
CA HIS A 268 -8.66 -25.67 8.52
C HIS A 268 -8.56 -26.93 7.64
N ARG A 269 -7.41 -27.16 7.00
CA ARG A 269 -7.23 -28.22 6.00
C ARG A 269 -6.07 -29.16 6.37
N PRO A 270 -6.15 -30.47 6.05
CA PRO A 270 -5.03 -31.39 6.23
C PRO A 270 -3.90 -31.07 5.24
N GLY A 271 -2.66 -31.42 5.60
CA GLY A 271 -1.48 -31.15 4.75
C GLY A 271 -1.59 -31.71 3.32
N SER A 272 -2.29 -32.83 3.13
CA SER A 272 -2.57 -33.42 1.81
C SER A 272 -3.39 -32.53 0.88
N GLU A 273 -4.05 -31.51 1.41
CA GLU A 273 -4.88 -30.57 0.68
C GLU A 273 -4.28 -29.15 0.62
N VAL A 274 -3.27 -28.88 1.44
CA VAL A 274 -2.63 -27.57 1.57
C VAL A 274 -1.40 -27.47 0.68
N HIS A 275 -0.53 -28.47 0.67
CA HIS A 275 0.75 -28.36 -0.03
C HIS A 275 0.60 -28.46 -1.55
N ASP A 276 1.43 -27.70 -2.26
CA ASP A 276 1.39 -27.63 -3.72
C ASP A 276 2.31 -28.71 -4.33
N GLU A 277 1.72 -29.70 -5.00
CA GLU A 277 2.50 -30.79 -5.62
C GLU A 277 3.46 -30.25 -6.69
N ILE A 278 4.72 -30.73 -6.64
CA ILE A 278 5.77 -30.35 -7.58
C ILE A 278 5.67 -31.20 -8.84
N LEU A 279 5.68 -30.53 -10.00
CA LEU A 279 5.64 -31.12 -11.32
C LEU A 279 6.87 -30.67 -12.11
N TRP A 280 7.24 -31.43 -13.14
CA TRP A 280 8.36 -31.08 -14.02
C TRP A 280 8.07 -31.50 -15.46
N ASP A 281 8.51 -30.68 -16.42
CA ASP A 281 8.61 -31.03 -17.83
C ASP A 281 9.82 -30.36 -18.50
N GLU A 282 10.25 -30.89 -19.64
CA GLU A 282 11.46 -30.45 -20.35
C GLU A 282 11.37 -28.99 -20.88
N VAL A 283 10.16 -28.47 -21.07
CA VAL A 283 9.94 -27.14 -21.66
C VAL A 283 9.92 -26.07 -20.57
N GLN A 284 9.19 -26.31 -19.48
CA GLN A 284 8.94 -25.33 -18.41
C GLN A 284 9.85 -25.50 -17.19
N GLY A 285 10.49 -26.67 -17.01
CA GLY A 285 11.21 -27.02 -15.79
C GLY A 285 10.27 -27.34 -14.64
N TYR A 286 10.69 -27.06 -13.40
CA TYR A 286 9.86 -27.30 -12.21
C TYR A 286 8.73 -26.29 -12.06
N ARG A 287 7.51 -26.77 -11.79
CA ARG A 287 6.32 -25.96 -11.50
C ARG A 287 5.47 -26.61 -10.42
N ARG A 288 4.40 -25.95 -9.99
CA ARG A 288 3.46 -26.48 -9.00
C ARG A 288 2.12 -26.77 -9.67
N LYS A 289 1.41 -27.77 -9.15
CA LYS A 289 0.06 -28.13 -9.61
C LYS A 289 -1.00 -27.13 -9.16
N THR A 290 -0.84 -26.60 -7.95
CA THR A 290 -1.69 -25.61 -7.29
C THR A 290 -0.83 -24.46 -6.75
N ASN A 291 -1.45 -23.42 -6.19
CA ASN A 291 -0.74 -22.28 -5.61
C ASN A 291 -1.31 -21.88 -4.23
N ASN A 292 -1.61 -22.86 -3.39
CA ASN A 292 -2.12 -22.64 -2.05
C ASN A 292 -1.11 -21.89 -1.18
N ALA A 293 0.20 -22.10 -1.40
CA ALA A 293 1.27 -21.40 -0.71
C ALA A 293 1.47 -19.95 -1.18
N GLY A 294 0.71 -19.47 -2.17
CA GLY A 294 0.76 -18.09 -2.64
C GLY A 294 2.12 -17.69 -3.19
N GLY A 295 2.75 -18.59 -3.92
CA GLY A 295 4.02 -18.37 -4.58
C GLY A 295 5.24 -18.48 -3.69
N LEU A 296 5.10 -18.75 -2.38
CA LEU A 296 6.20 -18.75 -1.43
C LEU A 296 6.35 -20.09 -0.68
N GLU A 297 7.54 -20.67 -0.71
CA GLU A 297 7.92 -21.86 0.07
C GLU A 297 9.19 -21.56 0.87
N GLY A 298 9.17 -21.80 2.18
CA GLY A 298 10.34 -21.55 3.04
C GLY A 298 10.80 -20.08 3.07
N GLY A 299 9.93 -19.13 2.70
CA GLY A 299 10.27 -17.71 2.58
C GLY A 299 10.94 -17.33 1.26
N MET A 300 10.83 -18.16 0.22
CA MET A 300 11.37 -17.91 -1.13
C MET A 300 10.31 -18.08 -2.21
N THR A 301 10.45 -17.37 -3.33
CA THR A 301 9.57 -17.53 -4.49
C THR A 301 9.71 -18.91 -5.14
N THR A 302 8.59 -19.43 -5.60
CA THR A 302 8.48 -20.75 -6.26
C THR A 302 8.34 -20.66 -7.77
N GLY A 303 8.32 -19.46 -8.33
CA GLY A 303 7.97 -19.19 -9.73
C GLY A 303 6.45 -19.12 -9.99
N MET A 304 5.63 -19.64 -9.06
CA MET A 304 4.18 -19.42 -9.09
C MET A 304 3.84 -17.98 -8.71
N PRO A 305 2.64 -17.48 -9.07
CA PRO A 305 2.21 -16.14 -8.69
C PRO A 305 2.34 -15.90 -7.18
N VAL A 306 2.97 -14.80 -6.78
CA VAL A 306 3.01 -14.37 -5.37
C VAL A 306 1.65 -13.78 -5.03
N VAL A 307 0.98 -14.32 -4.01
CA VAL A 307 -0.37 -13.90 -3.60
C VAL A 307 -0.35 -13.47 -2.14
N VAL A 308 -0.65 -12.20 -1.89
CA VAL A 308 -0.65 -11.60 -0.55
C VAL A 308 -1.99 -10.91 -0.29
N ARG A 309 -2.65 -11.20 0.83
CA ARG A 309 -3.87 -10.51 1.25
C ARG A 309 -3.64 -9.64 2.46
N GLY A 310 -4.33 -8.52 2.54
CA GLY A 310 -4.30 -7.62 3.68
C GLY A 310 -5.68 -7.25 4.17
N VAL A 311 -5.88 -7.33 5.48
CA VAL A 311 -7.15 -7.01 6.15
C VAL A 311 -7.10 -5.57 6.64
N MET A 312 -7.88 -4.70 6.00
CA MET A 312 -8.04 -3.30 6.40
C MET A 312 -9.24 -3.19 7.34
N LYS A 313 -9.02 -2.69 8.56
CA LYS A 313 -10.12 -2.36 9.48
C LYS A 313 -10.89 -1.12 8.98
N PRO A 314 -12.13 -0.89 9.43
CA PRO A 314 -12.87 0.34 9.16
C PRO A 314 -12.11 1.61 9.59
N ILE A 315 -12.34 2.72 8.86
CA ILE A 315 -11.68 3.99 9.16
C ILE A 315 -12.14 4.51 10.54
N PRO A 316 -11.23 4.88 11.46
CA PRO A 316 -11.57 5.20 12.84
C PRO A 316 -12.53 6.39 13.06
N THR A 317 -12.61 7.30 12.10
CA THR A 317 -13.44 8.51 12.22
C THR A 317 -14.83 8.24 11.67
N LEU A 318 -15.81 8.14 12.56
CA LEU A 318 -17.23 7.95 12.23
C LEU A 318 -17.99 9.29 12.26
N TYR A 319 -19.02 9.43 11.42
CA TYR A 319 -19.95 10.57 11.50
C TYR A 319 -20.88 10.46 12.72
N LYS A 320 -21.13 9.24 13.20
CA LYS A 320 -21.65 8.96 14.53
C LYS A 320 -20.47 8.60 15.45
N PRO A 321 -19.83 9.59 16.09
CA PRO A 321 -18.59 9.38 16.83
C PRO A 321 -18.78 8.45 18.04
N LEU A 322 -17.75 7.65 18.30
CA LEU A 322 -17.68 6.78 19.48
C LEU A 322 -17.41 7.61 20.75
N GLN A 323 -17.67 6.99 21.90
CA GLN A 323 -17.29 7.56 23.19
C GLN A 323 -15.77 7.70 23.30
N SER A 324 -15.35 8.81 23.86
CA SER A 324 -13.97 9.19 24.12
C SER A 324 -13.90 9.98 25.45
N VAL A 325 -12.73 10.54 25.75
CA VAL A 325 -12.45 11.32 26.95
C VAL A 325 -11.67 12.56 26.54
N ASP A 326 -12.06 13.73 27.04
CA ASP A 326 -11.23 14.93 26.85
C ASP A 326 -9.97 14.83 27.71
N ILE A 327 -8.79 14.97 27.09
CA ILE A 327 -7.51 14.80 27.79
C ILE A 327 -7.20 15.93 28.78
N ASP A 328 -7.86 17.08 28.68
CA ASP A 328 -7.72 18.20 29.60
C ASP A 328 -8.63 17.97 30.81
N THR A 329 -9.94 17.82 30.59
CA THR A 329 -10.94 17.75 31.68
C THR A 329 -11.14 16.36 32.30
N LYS A 330 -10.78 15.29 31.58
CA LYS A 330 -11.08 13.89 31.93
C LYS A 330 -12.57 13.51 31.89
N GLU A 331 -13.41 14.40 31.38
CA GLU A 331 -14.84 14.11 31.22
C GLU A 331 -15.11 13.26 29.98
N PRO A 332 -16.12 12.36 30.02
CA PRO A 332 -16.58 11.65 28.83
C PRO A 332 -17.05 12.62 27.74
N PHE A 333 -16.66 12.34 26.49
CA PHE A 333 -17.06 13.16 25.35
C PHE A 333 -17.17 12.29 24.08
N THR A 334 -17.88 12.74 23.05
CA THR A 334 -17.91 12.07 21.73
C THR A 334 -16.66 12.41 20.92
N ALA A 335 -15.96 11.42 20.37
CA ALA A 335 -14.73 11.63 19.59
C ALA A 335 -14.84 12.74 18.52
N SER A 336 -13.71 13.40 18.21
CA SER A 336 -13.69 14.43 17.17
C SER A 336 -14.06 13.86 15.80
N ILE A 337 -14.91 14.57 15.07
CA ILE A 337 -15.25 14.25 13.68
C ILE A 337 -14.28 15.02 12.79
N GLU A 338 -13.36 14.28 12.19
CA GLU A 338 -12.57 14.76 11.06
C GLU A 338 -13.27 14.32 9.76
N ARG A 339 -12.97 14.98 8.63
CA ARG A 339 -13.50 14.55 7.33
C ARG A 339 -12.98 13.14 7.02
N SER A 340 -13.87 12.17 6.82
CA SER A 340 -13.50 10.78 6.53
C SER A 340 -14.33 10.18 5.41
N ASP A 341 -13.72 9.20 4.76
CA ASP A 341 -14.36 8.33 3.77
C ASP A 341 -15.25 7.31 4.50
N SER A 342 -16.32 6.83 3.87
CA SER A 342 -17.10 5.70 4.42
C SER A 342 -16.41 4.35 4.16
N CYS A 343 -15.60 4.28 3.09
CA CYS A 343 -14.72 3.15 2.78
C CYS A 343 -13.52 3.65 1.97
N ALA A 344 -12.33 3.11 2.25
CA ALA A 344 -11.12 3.37 1.48
C ALA A 344 -10.39 2.08 1.04
N VAL A 345 -11.06 0.92 1.13
CA VAL A 345 -10.49 -0.38 0.72
C VAL A 345 -10.00 -0.39 -0.73
N PRO A 346 -10.71 0.21 -1.73
CA PRO A 346 -10.20 0.26 -3.10
C PRO A 346 -8.87 1.03 -3.21
N ALA A 347 -8.77 2.20 -2.57
CA ALA A 347 -7.52 2.96 -2.56
C ALA A 347 -6.41 2.21 -1.80
N ALA A 348 -6.76 1.50 -0.72
CA ALA A 348 -5.83 0.68 0.04
C ALA A 348 -5.26 -0.50 -0.78
N SER A 349 -6.02 -1.03 -1.75
CA SER A 349 -5.51 -2.03 -2.70
C SER A 349 -4.35 -1.49 -3.52
N VAL A 350 -4.42 -0.23 -4.00
CA VAL A 350 -3.32 0.42 -4.72
C VAL A 350 -2.10 0.64 -3.82
N VAL A 351 -2.32 1.01 -2.55
CA VAL A 351 -1.23 1.13 -1.57
C VAL A 351 -0.60 -0.24 -1.28
N ALA A 352 -1.41 -1.31 -1.21
CA ALA A 352 -0.92 -2.67 -1.03
C ALA A 352 -0.06 -3.11 -2.22
N GLU A 353 -0.49 -2.85 -3.46
CA GLU A 353 0.33 -3.08 -4.67
C GLU A 353 1.69 -2.38 -4.55
N ALA A 354 1.70 -1.11 -4.14
CA ALA A 354 2.91 -0.30 -4.04
C ALA A 354 3.93 -0.86 -3.02
N VAL A 355 3.48 -1.28 -1.84
CA VAL A 355 4.39 -1.78 -0.79
C VAL A 355 4.85 -3.22 -1.07
N VAL A 356 4.03 -4.04 -1.72
CA VAL A 356 4.43 -5.38 -2.19
C VAL A 356 5.47 -5.24 -3.31
N ALA A 357 5.19 -4.39 -4.30
CA ALA A 357 6.13 -4.13 -5.39
C ALA A 357 7.49 -3.66 -4.86
N TRP A 358 7.49 -2.81 -3.83
CA TRP A 358 8.70 -2.34 -3.18
C TRP A 358 9.55 -3.48 -2.59
N GLU A 359 8.97 -4.37 -1.80
CA GLU A 359 9.71 -5.49 -1.19
C GLU A 359 10.23 -6.47 -2.23
N LEU A 360 9.43 -6.76 -3.27
CA LEU A 360 9.84 -7.66 -4.36
C LEU A 360 10.97 -7.05 -5.20
N ALA A 361 10.86 -5.78 -5.58
CA ALA A 361 11.93 -5.07 -6.30
C ALA A 361 13.23 -5.02 -5.47
N THR A 362 13.10 -4.76 -4.17
CA THR A 362 14.25 -4.76 -3.24
C THR A 362 14.92 -6.14 -3.20
N ALA A 363 14.15 -7.22 -3.06
CA ALA A 363 14.68 -8.58 -3.01
C ALA A 363 15.35 -9.01 -4.33
N LEU A 364 14.78 -8.61 -5.47
CA LEU A 364 15.38 -8.88 -6.79
C LEU A 364 16.73 -8.18 -6.95
N ILE A 365 16.78 -6.90 -6.62
CA ILE A 365 17.99 -6.09 -6.72
C ILE A 365 19.07 -6.62 -5.76
N GLU A 366 18.70 -6.98 -4.53
CA GLU A 366 19.63 -7.61 -3.58
C GLU A 366 20.23 -8.91 -4.10
N GLN A 367 19.49 -9.68 -4.89
CA GLN A 367 19.94 -10.99 -5.40
C GLN A 367 20.66 -10.91 -6.74
N PHE A 368 20.20 -10.07 -7.66
CA PHE A 368 20.63 -10.08 -9.06
C PHE A 368 21.49 -8.87 -9.46
N GLY A 369 21.69 -7.89 -8.57
CA GLY A 369 22.62 -6.78 -8.79
C GLY A 369 22.04 -5.42 -8.42
N LEU A 370 22.91 -4.46 -8.11
CA LEU A 370 22.52 -3.17 -7.52
C LEU A 370 22.60 -1.97 -8.49
N ASP A 371 23.54 -2.00 -9.45
CA ASP A 371 24.00 -0.76 -10.06
C ASP A 371 23.27 -0.36 -11.35
N ARG A 372 22.95 -1.31 -12.24
CA ARG A 372 22.37 -1.03 -13.56
C ARG A 372 21.27 -2.02 -13.92
N ILE A 373 20.20 -1.51 -14.52
CA ILE A 373 18.99 -2.31 -14.82
C ILE A 373 19.25 -3.40 -15.88
N ASP A 374 20.15 -3.15 -16.82
CA ASP A 374 20.53 -4.10 -17.89
C ASP A 374 21.20 -5.36 -17.33
N LEU A 375 22.16 -5.20 -16.43
CA LEU A 375 22.88 -6.31 -15.80
C LEU A 375 21.97 -7.15 -14.91
N ILE A 376 21.02 -6.51 -14.21
CA ILE A 376 20.03 -7.21 -13.39
C ILE A 376 19.17 -8.11 -14.28
N ARG A 377 18.72 -7.62 -15.43
CA ARG A 377 17.98 -8.43 -16.42
C ARG A 377 18.79 -9.62 -16.89
N GLU A 378 20.04 -9.41 -17.32
CA GLU A 378 20.91 -10.50 -17.77
C GLU A 378 21.12 -11.58 -16.69
N ASN A 379 21.25 -11.16 -15.43
CA ASN A 379 21.44 -12.08 -14.32
C ASN A 379 20.16 -12.88 -14.00
N ILE A 380 18.99 -12.26 -14.14
CA ILE A 380 17.70 -12.96 -14.03
C ILE A 380 17.54 -13.97 -15.17
N GLU A 381 17.88 -13.62 -16.40
CA GLU A 381 17.82 -14.52 -17.56
C GLU A 381 18.70 -15.75 -17.34
N LYS A 382 19.97 -15.57 -16.95
CA LYS A 382 20.91 -16.65 -16.61
C LYS A 382 20.37 -17.54 -15.49
N HIS A 383 19.78 -16.94 -14.46
CA HIS A 383 19.19 -17.68 -13.34
C HIS A 383 17.97 -18.49 -13.76
N ASN A 384 17.10 -17.93 -14.60
CA ASN A 384 15.93 -18.63 -15.13
C ASN A 384 16.34 -19.81 -16.02
N GLU A 385 17.40 -19.65 -16.84
CA GLU A 385 17.97 -20.75 -17.63
C GLU A 385 18.52 -21.87 -16.73
N TYR A 386 19.27 -21.49 -15.69
CA TYR A 386 19.77 -22.44 -14.69
C TYR A 386 18.62 -23.18 -13.98
N ALA A 387 17.62 -22.45 -13.50
CA ALA A 387 16.48 -23.03 -12.78
C ALA A 387 15.64 -23.98 -13.64
N ARG A 388 15.50 -23.67 -14.95
CA ARG A 388 14.82 -24.55 -15.90
C ARG A 388 15.59 -25.85 -16.14
N GLY A 389 16.93 -25.80 -16.14
CA GLY A 389 17.81 -26.93 -16.43
C GLY A 389 18.36 -27.69 -15.20
N PHE A 390 17.98 -27.29 -13.98
CA PHE A 390 18.38 -27.95 -12.72
C PHE A 390 17.82 -29.36 -12.61
#